data_AF-A0A087C153-F1
#
_entry.id   AF-A0A087C153-F1
#
_cell.length_a   1.000
_cell.length_b   1.000
_cell.length_c   1.000
_cell.angle_alpha   90.00
_cell.angle_beta   90.00
_cell.angle_gamma   90.00
#
_symmetry.space_group_name_H-M   'P 1'
#
loop_
_entity.id
_entity.type
_entity.pdbx_description
1 polymer ?
#
loop_
_entity_poly.entity_id
_entity_poly.type
_entity_poly.pdbx_seq_one_letter_code
_entity_poly.pdbx_strand_id
1 'polypeptide(L)'
;MVGRFTPDARVDQYLHREVFRRIRARSLAKARRAVRPVDASVIQRFVIERQGVGPVGAERHEDMDGLLRVIEQLEGVFLPAALWEGSVFPARLRDYEPMMLDAALASGDVVWVGSSPTGDGRTGDIAWFLADSPLLPAREQHADDDGGEGAVEVTNERGHEVPAGRAKAVTTRISPPSTTATTPSTRPTTTILEDALMSALSRGGAYPIARLVELATRYAADHDHGAMAGSPTPDATGIDQEEWGRALWALVWRGSVTNSSFAPVRMRASMVEPSRASGPGVHGGGYGAGGYGAGSYRGRRLRRSGRPCSDRAYGVARAFSRWHGDLGGLWSMTGPGSAGVEERLVALVESMLDRYGIVAQPLVEKEAVPGGFSSLYPVLHGMENAGVLLRGMFVKGYGASQFARRDTIDDLRRVASAGIHDDDDHASHDPVVLDARDPANLAGWGVPWPEDRGDGRVRPTHRTGGMVAFVAGAPVLFAAPSARHLLGFVGNTPSGDGSAEQGHGSHDALRGDNLAAAVREVALTAVRSGLRNVTFRDIDGAPFDMRNPATGRMREAGFTPGPQGMTWYR
;
A
#
# COMPACT_ATOMS: atom_id res chain seq x y z
N MET A 1 16.52 34.10 -20.41
CA MET A 1 16.29 32.72 -20.90
C MET A 1 16.42 32.74 -22.41
N VAL A 2 16.98 31.68 -23.00
CA VAL A 2 17.24 31.56 -24.44
C VAL A 2 16.38 30.43 -25.00
N GLY A 3 15.70 30.64 -26.12
CA GLY A 3 14.88 29.62 -26.77
C GLY A 3 14.03 30.17 -27.92
N ARG A 4 13.25 29.32 -28.56
CA ARG A 4 12.32 29.71 -29.64
C ARG A 4 10.90 29.82 -29.07
N PHE A 5 10.38 31.04 -28.92
CA PHE A 5 9.10 31.29 -28.23
C PHE A 5 7.96 31.73 -29.17
N THR A 6 8.23 31.84 -30.47
CA THR A 6 7.24 32.13 -31.52
C THR A 6 7.32 31.06 -32.61
N PRO A 7 6.19 30.67 -33.22
CA PRO A 7 6.12 29.53 -34.14
C PRO A 7 7.06 29.65 -35.36
N ASP A 8 7.41 30.87 -35.77
CA ASP A 8 8.29 31.14 -36.91
C ASP A 8 9.74 31.52 -36.52
N ALA A 9 10.12 31.36 -35.26
CA ALA A 9 11.44 31.75 -34.78
C ALA A 9 12.55 30.87 -35.39
N ARG A 10 13.30 31.42 -36.34
CA ARG A 10 14.50 30.79 -36.92
C ARG A 10 15.77 31.01 -36.09
N VAL A 11 15.72 31.93 -35.13
CA VAL A 11 16.86 32.34 -34.28
C VAL A 11 16.45 32.24 -32.81
N ASP A 12 17.44 32.01 -31.96
CA ASP A 12 17.23 31.96 -30.51
C ASP A 12 16.82 33.34 -29.98
N GLN A 13 15.72 33.36 -29.25
CA GLN A 13 15.14 34.56 -28.68
C GLN A 13 15.51 34.67 -27.20
N TYR A 14 15.78 35.89 -26.76
CA TYR A 14 16.11 36.19 -25.37
C TYR A 14 14.88 36.76 -24.68
N LEU A 15 14.43 36.06 -23.64
CA LEU A 15 13.25 36.44 -22.87
C LEU A 15 13.62 36.66 -21.42
N HIS A 16 13.16 37.77 -20.86
CA HIS A 16 13.30 38.07 -19.44
C HIS A 16 12.59 36.98 -18.63
N ARG A 17 13.22 36.51 -17.54
CA ARG A 17 12.72 35.39 -16.72
C ARG A 17 11.27 35.61 -16.27
N GLU A 18 10.94 36.83 -15.88
CA GLU A 18 9.60 37.17 -15.39
C GLU A 18 8.53 37.22 -16.50
N VAL A 19 8.91 37.65 -17.71
CA VAL A 19 8.00 37.65 -18.86
C VAL A 19 7.74 36.23 -19.33
N PHE A 20 8.78 35.38 -19.38
CA PHE A 20 8.62 33.96 -19.68
C PHE A 20 7.71 33.27 -18.65
N ARG A 21 7.91 33.53 -17.35
CA ARG A 21 7.06 33.01 -16.28
C ARG A 21 5.58 33.42 -16.50
N ARG A 22 5.31 34.68 -16.86
CA ARG A 22 3.94 35.16 -17.16
C ARG A 22 3.33 34.52 -18.41
N ILE A 23 4.07 34.41 -19.51
CA ILE A 23 3.59 33.77 -20.76
C ILE A 23 3.28 32.29 -20.51
N ARG A 24 4.18 31.59 -19.80
CA ARG A 24 4.00 30.20 -19.39
C ARG A 24 2.76 30.05 -18.51
N ALA A 25 2.61 30.88 -17.48
CA ALA A 25 1.46 30.86 -16.59
C ALA A 25 0.13 31.09 -17.33
N ARG A 26 0.09 32.01 -18.30
CA ARG A 26 -1.11 32.26 -19.12
C ARG A 26 -1.42 31.12 -20.09
N SER A 27 -0.41 30.52 -20.71
CA SER A 27 -0.56 29.36 -21.59
C SER A 27 -1.08 28.15 -20.81
N LEU A 28 -0.54 27.96 -19.60
CA LEU A 28 -0.99 26.95 -18.65
C LEU A 28 -2.43 27.19 -18.19
N ALA A 29 -2.79 28.44 -17.86
CA ALA A 29 -4.17 28.81 -17.51
C ALA A 29 -5.17 28.59 -18.65
N LYS A 30 -4.76 28.81 -19.91
CA LYS A 30 -5.58 28.50 -21.09
C LYS A 30 -5.78 27.00 -21.25
N ALA A 31 -4.72 26.20 -21.07
CA ALA A 31 -4.81 24.74 -21.09
C ALA A 31 -5.73 24.19 -19.97
N ARG A 32 -5.70 24.79 -18.77
CA ARG A 32 -6.58 24.43 -17.64
C ARG A 32 -8.06 24.61 -17.93
N ARG A 33 -8.43 25.70 -18.59
CA ARG A 33 -9.85 26.03 -18.87
C ARG A 33 -10.51 25.06 -19.85
N ALA A 34 -9.72 24.26 -20.57
CA ALA A 34 -10.22 23.30 -21.57
C ALA A 34 -10.47 21.89 -21.01
N VAL A 35 -10.30 21.64 -19.71
CA VAL A 35 -10.41 20.29 -19.13
C VAL A 35 -11.74 20.12 -18.40
N ARG A 36 -12.65 19.30 -18.95
CA ARG A 36 -13.85 18.83 -18.24
C ARG A 36 -13.42 17.77 -17.21
N PRO A 37 -13.85 17.87 -15.93
CA PRO A 37 -13.57 16.84 -14.94
C PRO A 37 -14.26 15.52 -15.28
N VAL A 38 -13.57 14.40 -15.07
CA VAL A 38 -14.09 13.04 -15.22
C VAL A 38 -14.84 12.57 -13.97
N ASP A 39 -15.72 11.59 -14.14
CA ASP A 39 -16.49 10.98 -13.06
C ASP A 39 -15.66 10.00 -12.22
N ALA A 40 -16.17 9.67 -11.04
CA ALA A 40 -15.49 8.81 -10.07
C ALA A 40 -15.24 7.38 -10.58
N SER A 41 -16.14 6.82 -11.39
CA SER A 41 -15.97 5.50 -12.01
C SER A 41 -14.81 5.50 -13.02
N VAL A 42 -14.58 6.61 -13.72
CA VAL A 42 -13.50 6.75 -14.69
C VAL A 42 -12.14 6.71 -14.00
N ILE A 43 -11.95 7.47 -12.92
CA ILE A 43 -10.68 7.43 -12.17
C ILE A 43 -10.45 6.06 -11.53
N GLN A 44 -11.51 5.42 -11.02
CA GLN A 44 -11.44 4.07 -10.45
C GLN A 44 -11.00 3.04 -11.50
N ARG A 45 -11.61 3.07 -12.69
CA ARG A 45 -11.21 2.21 -13.83
C ARG A 45 -9.77 2.48 -14.24
N PHE A 46 -9.41 3.75 -14.39
CA PHE A 46 -8.06 4.17 -14.74
C PHE A 46 -7.01 3.63 -13.76
N VAL A 47 -7.26 3.71 -12.44
CA VAL A 47 -6.33 3.19 -11.43
C VAL A 47 -6.23 1.66 -11.46
N ILE A 48 -7.34 0.95 -11.67
CA ILE A 48 -7.34 -0.52 -11.84
C ILE A 48 -6.46 -0.92 -13.04
N GLU A 49 -6.69 -0.33 -14.22
CA GLU A 49 -5.93 -0.61 -15.43
C GLU A 49 -4.44 -0.24 -15.28
N ARG A 50 -4.18 0.89 -14.61
CA ARG A 50 -2.82 1.40 -14.40
C ARG A 50 -2.01 0.56 -13.44
N GLN A 51 -2.64 -0.01 -12.41
CA GLN A 51 -1.98 -0.91 -11.46
C GLN A 51 -1.91 -2.36 -11.96
N GLY A 52 -2.36 -2.62 -13.20
CA GLY A 52 -2.30 -3.94 -13.81
C GLY A 52 -3.20 -4.97 -13.12
N VAL A 53 -4.25 -4.51 -12.42
CA VAL A 53 -5.22 -5.39 -11.78
C VAL A 53 -6.18 -5.90 -12.86
N GLY A 54 -6.33 -7.22 -12.93
CA GLY A 54 -7.27 -7.89 -13.83
C GLY A 54 -8.24 -8.82 -13.09
N PRO A 55 -9.29 -9.30 -13.79
CA PRO A 55 -10.06 -10.46 -13.35
C PRO A 55 -9.15 -11.68 -13.11
N VAL A 56 -9.64 -12.67 -12.35
CA VAL A 56 -8.82 -13.85 -12.03
C VAL A 56 -8.39 -14.58 -13.30
N GLY A 57 -7.07 -14.73 -13.52
CA GLY A 57 -6.49 -15.38 -14.70
C GLY A 57 -6.19 -14.44 -15.87
N ALA A 58 -6.51 -13.15 -15.76
CA ALA A 58 -6.20 -12.09 -16.72
C ALA A 58 -5.28 -11.01 -16.11
N GLU A 59 -4.46 -11.39 -15.14
CA GLU A 59 -3.48 -10.50 -14.51
C GLU A 59 -2.44 -10.00 -15.53
N ARG A 60 -1.99 -8.75 -15.37
CA ARG A 60 -1.15 -8.09 -16.37
C ARG A 60 0.29 -8.55 -16.37
N HIS A 61 0.82 -8.90 -15.20
CA HIS A 61 2.21 -9.22 -15.01
C HIS A 61 2.42 -10.72 -14.83
N GLU A 62 3.55 -11.21 -15.34
CA GLU A 62 4.03 -12.57 -15.16
C GLU A 62 5.51 -12.48 -14.74
N ASP A 63 6.03 -13.55 -14.12
CA ASP A 63 7.44 -13.72 -13.75
C ASP A 63 8.01 -12.74 -12.69
N MET A 64 9.30 -12.91 -12.38
CA MET A 64 10.05 -12.11 -11.40
C MET A 64 10.10 -10.62 -11.75
N ASP A 65 10.29 -10.28 -13.04
CA ASP A 65 10.30 -8.89 -13.49
C ASP A 65 8.94 -8.23 -13.26
N GLY A 66 7.85 -8.99 -13.41
CA GLY A 66 6.50 -8.57 -13.07
C GLY A 66 6.35 -8.23 -11.59
N LEU A 67 6.85 -9.10 -10.70
CA LEU A 67 6.84 -8.86 -9.25
C LEU A 67 7.59 -7.57 -8.87
N LEU A 68 8.79 -7.36 -9.43
CA LEU A 68 9.57 -6.16 -9.15
C LEU A 68 8.87 -4.87 -9.62
N ARG A 69 8.19 -4.90 -10.78
CA ARG A 69 7.37 -3.76 -11.24
C ARG A 69 6.19 -3.47 -10.31
N VAL A 70 5.53 -4.50 -9.80
CA VAL A 70 4.43 -4.33 -8.83
C VAL A 70 4.95 -3.73 -7.53
N ILE A 71 6.12 -4.17 -7.06
CA ILE A 71 6.77 -3.64 -5.87
C ILE A 71 7.18 -2.17 -6.08
N GLU A 72 7.80 -1.85 -7.21
CA GLU A 72 8.16 -0.46 -7.58
C GLU A 72 6.93 0.46 -7.56
N GLN A 73 5.82 0.02 -8.16
CA GLN A 73 4.59 0.80 -8.21
C GLN A 73 3.91 0.98 -6.83
N LEU A 74 3.97 -0.05 -5.98
CA LEU A 74 3.33 -0.06 -4.65
C LEU A 74 4.32 0.23 -3.51
N GLU A 75 5.49 0.77 -3.84
CA GLU A 75 6.53 1.08 -2.89
C GLU A 75 6.05 2.06 -1.80
N GLY A 76 6.33 1.73 -0.54
CA GLY A 76 5.94 2.58 0.59
C GLY A 76 4.46 2.53 1.00
N VAL A 77 3.63 1.69 0.37
CA VAL A 77 2.27 1.42 0.87
C VAL A 77 2.36 0.48 2.07
N PHE A 78 1.82 0.89 3.23
CA PHE A 78 1.73 0.03 4.40
C PHE A 78 0.40 -0.74 4.41
N LEU A 79 0.48 -2.08 4.33
CA LEU A 79 -0.69 -2.97 4.39
C LEU A 79 -0.43 -4.15 5.34
N PRO A 80 -1.48 -4.75 5.93
CA PRO A 80 -1.33 -5.97 6.71
C PRO A 80 -0.57 -7.05 5.94
N ALA A 81 0.39 -7.71 6.59
CA ALA A 81 1.28 -8.69 5.96
C ALA A 81 0.55 -9.76 5.13
N ALA A 82 -0.59 -10.26 5.63
CA ALA A 82 -1.38 -11.29 4.96
C ALA A 82 -2.04 -10.82 3.66
N LEU A 83 -2.27 -9.51 3.48
CA LEU A 83 -2.88 -8.98 2.26
C LEU A 83 -1.91 -8.99 1.08
N TRP A 84 -0.61 -8.83 1.30
CA TRP A 84 0.38 -8.80 0.23
C TRP A 84 0.35 -10.08 -0.61
N GLU A 85 0.51 -11.23 0.03
CA GLU A 85 0.52 -12.53 -0.64
C GLU A 85 -0.88 -13.12 -0.85
N GLY A 86 -1.89 -12.64 -0.11
CA GLY A 86 -3.26 -13.13 -0.21
C GLY A 86 -4.11 -12.43 -1.27
N SER A 87 -3.89 -11.14 -1.52
CA SER A 87 -4.74 -10.37 -2.43
C SER A 87 -3.98 -9.40 -3.35
N VAL A 88 -2.98 -8.68 -2.84
CA VAL A 88 -2.34 -7.58 -3.58
C VAL A 88 -1.46 -8.08 -4.73
N PHE A 89 -0.52 -9.00 -4.46
CA PHE A 89 0.32 -9.59 -5.52
C PHE A 89 -0.50 -10.48 -6.45
N PRO A 90 -1.35 -11.42 -5.96
CA PRO A 90 -2.12 -12.28 -6.86
C PRO A 90 -3.13 -11.54 -7.73
N ALA A 91 -3.54 -10.31 -7.38
CA ALA A 91 -4.43 -9.50 -8.22
C ALA A 91 -3.70 -8.85 -9.41
N ARG A 92 -2.36 -8.75 -9.37
CA ARG A 92 -1.54 -8.05 -10.36
C ARG A 92 -0.56 -8.97 -11.10
N LEU A 93 -0.17 -10.06 -10.45
CA LEU A 93 0.78 -11.05 -10.94
C LEU A 93 0.10 -12.40 -11.08
N ARG A 94 0.12 -12.94 -12.30
CA ARG A 94 -0.36 -14.28 -12.60
C ARG A 94 0.52 -15.33 -11.93
N ASP A 95 -0.10 -16.38 -11.40
CA ASP A 95 0.58 -17.52 -10.79
C ASP A 95 1.63 -17.12 -9.73
N TYR A 96 1.34 -16.08 -8.94
CA TYR A 96 2.22 -15.65 -7.86
C TYR A 96 2.54 -16.79 -6.90
N GLU A 97 3.83 -17.07 -6.73
CA GLU A 97 4.31 -18.01 -5.72
C GLU A 97 5.14 -17.28 -4.64
N PRO A 98 4.96 -17.61 -3.35
CA PRO A 98 5.74 -17.02 -2.25
C PRO A 98 7.27 -17.12 -2.42
N MET A 99 7.74 -18.10 -3.19
CA MET A 99 9.16 -18.35 -3.46
C MET A 99 9.77 -17.27 -4.37
N MET A 100 8.95 -16.59 -5.18
CA MET A 100 9.38 -15.45 -6.00
C MET A 100 9.85 -14.30 -5.10
N LEU A 101 9.04 -13.97 -4.09
CA LEU A 101 9.35 -12.93 -3.11
C LEU A 101 10.59 -13.28 -2.27
N ASP A 102 10.70 -14.54 -1.86
CA ASP A 102 11.90 -15.01 -1.14
C ASP A 102 13.17 -14.90 -2.01
N ALA A 103 13.07 -15.16 -3.31
CA ALA A 103 14.19 -14.99 -4.24
C ALA A 103 14.60 -13.52 -4.38
N ALA A 104 13.65 -12.59 -4.48
CA ALA A 104 13.92 -11.15 -4.55
C ALA A 104 14.54 -10.59 -3.25
N LEU A 105 14.14 -11.13 -2.09
CA LEU A 105 14.76 -10.80 -0.81
C LEU A 105 16.18 -11.38 -0.68
N ALA A 106 16.39 -12.59 -1.21
CA ALA A 106 17.69 -13.25 -1.18
C ALA A 106 18.71 -12.62 -2.14
N SER A 107 18.27 -12.11 -3.30
CA SER A 107 19.12 -11.33 -4.20
C SER A 107 19.46 -9.96 -3.61
N GLY A 108 18.64 -9.46 -2.68
CA GLY A 108 18.79 -8.14 -2.09
C GLY A 108 18.25 -7.03 -3.00
N ASP A 109 17.41 -7.36 -3.98
CA ASP A 109 16.77 -6.36 -4.86
C ASP A 109 15.65 -5.60 -4.12
N VAL A 110 15.04 -6.25 -3.13
CA VAL A 110 13.89 -5.76 -2.38
C VAL A 110 14.17 -5.79 -0.89
N VAL A 111 13.63 -4.82 -0.16
CA VAL A 111 13.63 -4.73 1.29
C VAL A 111 12.18 -4.54 1.76
N TRP A 112 11.84 -5.10 2.92
CA TRP A 112 10.55 -4.84 3.57
C TRP A 112 10.74 -4.11 4.90
N VAL A 113 9.77 -3.28 5.25
CA VAL A 113 9.78 -2.52 6.51
C VAL A 113 8.43 -2.68 7.20
N GLY A 114 8.45 -3.00 8.49
CA GLY A 114 7.27 -3.08 9.32
C GLY A 114 6.91 -1.73 9.95
N SER A 115 5.62 -1.51 10.17
CA SER A 115 5.09 -0.41 10.97
C SER A 115 3.92 -0.92 11.81
N SER A 116 3.87 -0.60 13.10
CA SER A 116 2.67 -0.85 13.92
C SER A 116 2.10 0.48 14.42
N PRO A 117 0.87 0.84 14.03
CA PRO A 117 0.22 2.04 14.53
C PRO A 117 -0.21 1.94 16.01
N THR A 118 -0.32 0.72 16.54
CA THR A 118 -0.82 0.46 17.91
C THR A 118 0.30 0.17 18.91
N GLY A 119 1.50 -0.18 18.45
CA GLY A 119 2.64 -0.48 19.32
C GLY A 119 2.48 -1.72 20.20
N ASP A 120 1.42 -2.51 20.01
CA ASP A 120 1.07 -3.67 20.85
C ASP A 120 1.81 -4.96 20.47
N GLY A 121 2.57 -4.94 19.36
CA GLY A 121 3.38 -6.05 18.86
C GLY A 121 2.59 -7.24 18.30
N ARG A 122 1.25 -7.16 18.21
CA ARG A 122 0.39 -8.31 17.85
C ARG A 122 0.11 -8.43 16.36
N THR A 123 0.28 -7.39 15.56
CA THR A 123 0.40 -7.42 14.08
C THR A 123 0.63 -6.01 13.57
N GLY A 124 1.57 -5.83 12.65
CA GLY A 124 1.85 -4.56 11.99
C GLY A 124 1.53 -4.60 10.50
N ASP A 125 1.46 -3.43 9.91
CA ASP A 125 1.46 -3.24 8.46
C ASP A 125 2.90 -3.35 7.94
N ILE A 126 3.07 -3.78 6.69
CA ILE A 126 4.36 -3.92 6.02
C ILE A 126 4.30 -3.15 4.71
N ALA A 127 5.40 -2.48 4.39
CA ALA A 127 5.66 -1.88 3.09
C ALA A 127 6.90 -2.50 2.44
N TRP A 128 6.90 -2.54 1.12
CA TRP A 128 8.00 -3.01 0.29
C TRP A 128 8.74 -1.84 -0.32
N PHE A 129 10.04 -2.01 -0.52
CA PHE A 129 10.94 -1.02 -1.11
C PHE A 129 11.97 -1.69 -2.00
N LEU A 130 12.42 -0.99 -3.03
CA LEU A 130 13.63 -1.36 -3.75
C LEU A 130 14.85 -0.99 -2.89
N ALA A 131 15.91 -1.80 -2.96
CA ALA A 131 17.05 -1.67 -2.04
C ALA A 131 17.73 -0.30 -2.03
N ASP A 132 17.72 0.40 -3.17
CA ASP A 132 18.32 1.74 -3.33
C ASP A 132 17.28 2.87 -3.38
N SER A 133 16.03 2.60 -2.99
CA SER A 133 14.97 3.61 -3.12
C SER A 133 15.14 4.75 -2.12
N PRO A 134 14.99 6.01 -2.57
CA PRO A 134 14.95 7.18 -1.68
C PRO A 134 13.76 7.16 -0.71
N LEU A 135 12.76 6.30 -0.95
CA LEU A 135 11.58 6.14 -0.09
C LEU A 135 11.84 5.33 1.18
N LEU A 136 12.95 4.57 1.23
CA LEU A 136 13.32 3.80 2.43
C LEU A 136 13.34 4.71 3.66
N PRO A 137 12.58 4.40 4.73
CA PRO A 137 12.47 5.25 5.92
C PRO A 137 13.83 5.69 6.45
N ALA A 138 14.04 7.00 6.56
CA ALA A 138 15.21 7.54 7.24
C ALA A 138 15.08 7.19 8.73
N ARG A 139 16.21 6.87 9.35
CA ARG A 139 16.31 6.72 10.80
C ARG A 139 15.75 7.98 11.46
N GLU A 140 14.69 7.83 12.27
CA GLU A 140 14.43 8.81 13.32
C GLU A 140 15.65 8.77 14.25
N GLN A 141 16.57 9.69 14.05
CA GLN A 141 17.52 10.00 15.10
C GLN A 141 16.65 10.59 16.20
N HIS A 142 16.47 9.85 17.30
CA HIS A 142 16.17 10.50 18.56
C HIS A 142 17.23 11.59 18.69
N ALA A 143 16.82 12.84 18.49
CA ALA A 143 17.61 13.96 18.93
C ALA A 143 17.74 13.72 20.43
N ASP A 144 18.90 13.22 20.84
CA ASP A 144 19.34 13.40 22.20
C ASP A 144 19.21 14.90 22.44
N ASP A 145 18.24 15.26 23.28
CA ASP A 145 18.05 16.59 23.84
C ASP A 145 19.24 16.86 24.75
N ASP A 146 20.40 17.05 24.14
CA ASP A 146 21.58 17.58 24.79
C ASP A 146 21.30 19.08 24.90
N GLY A 147 20.79 19.46 26.06
CA GLY A 147 20.45 20.83 26.45
C GLY A 147 21.66 21.74 26.34
N GLY A 148 21.94 22.22 25.14
CA GLY A 148 22.82 23.33 24.84
C GLY A 148 21.97 24.58 24.60
N GLU A 149 21.75 25.34 25.66
CA GLU A 149 21.16 26.67 25.61
C GLU A 149 21.87 27.54 24.57
N GLY A 150 21.10 28.01 23.58
CA GLY A 150 21.54 28.96 22.57
C GLY A 150 20.33 29.70 22.02
N ALA A 151 19.64 30.44 22.89
CA ALA A 151 18.56 31.34 22.50
C ALA A 151 19.09 32.39 21.51
N VAL A 152 18.79 32.23 20.23
CA VAL A 152 18.91 33.29 19.24
C VAL A 152 17.58 34.04 19.22
N GLU A 153 17.54 35.12 19.99
CA GLU A 153 16.46 36.09 20.05
C GLU A 153 16.40 36.86 18.71
N VAL A 154 15.50 36.45 17.81
CA VAL A 154 15.21 37.19 16.58
C VAL A 154 14.23 38.30 16.91
N THR A 155 14.76 39.49 17.18
CA THR A 155 13.98 40.73 17.24
C THR A 155 13.60 41.16 15.82
N ASN A 156 12.35 41.54 15.62
CA ASN A 156 11.86 42.19 14.41
C ASN A 156 11.73 43.70 14.65
N GLU A 157 12.26 44.50 13.71
CA GLU A 157 12.57 45.93 13.86
C GLU A 157 11.38 46.90 13.93
N ARG A 158 10.18 46.45 14.28
CA ARG A 158 9.04 47.36 14.49
C ARG A 158 8.21 46.89 15.66
N GLY A 159 8.55 47.38 16.85
CA GLY A 159 7.71 47.24 18.02
C GLY A 159 6.34 47.87 17.74
N HIS A 160 5.30 47.04 17.69
CA HIS A 160 3.90 47.35 18.01
C HIS A 160 3.15 46.03 18.19
N GLU A 161 2.59 45.81 19.39
CA GLU A 161 1.62 44.75 19.66
C GLU A 161 0.28 45.05 18.97
N VAL A 162 -0.39 44.02 18.45
CA VAL A 162 -1.78 44.11 17.99
C VAL A 162 -2.58 42.95 18.64
N PRO A 163 -3.74 43.23 19.26
CA PRO A 163 -4.47 42.24 20.05
C PRO A 163 -5.34 41.31 19.19
N ALA A 164 -5.54 40.09 19.71
CA ALA A 164 -6.24 38.98 19.08
C ALA A 164 -7.77 39.16 19.01
N GLY A 165 -8.35 38.89 17.84
CA GLY A 165 -9.79 38.83 17.58
C GLY A 165 -10.23 37.46 17.03
N ARG A 166 -10.61 36.56 17.94
CA ARG A 166 -11.73 35.60 17.89
C ARG A 166 -12.07 34.93 16.54
N ALA A 167 -11.63 33.68 16.39
CA ALA A 167 -12.39 32.62 15.69
C ALA A 167 -12.37 31.34 16.54
N LYS A 168 -13.55 30.81 16.86
CA LYS A 168 -13.74 29.63 17.72
C LYS A 168 -13.42 28.33 16.97
N ALA A 169 -12.65 27.51 17.67
CA ALA A 169 -12.20 26.16 17.42
C ALA A 169 -13.27 25.12 17.07
N VAL A 170 -12.85 24.10 16.31
CA VAL A 170 -12.91 22.69 16.77
C VAL A 170 -11.58 22.03 16.40
N THR A 171 -10.64 22.01 17.36
CA THR A 171 -9.43 21.18 17.32
C THR A 171 -9.43 20.40 18.63
N THR A 172 -9.50 19.09 18.52
CA THR A 172 -9.34 18.14 19.61
C THR A 172 -7.96 18.34 20.21
N ARG A 173 -7.93 18.83 21.45
CA ARG A 173 -6.71 19.06 22.24
C ARG A 173 -6.11 17.72 22.64
N ILE A 174 -4.85 17.51 22.32
CA ILE A 174 -3.95 16.71 23.15
C ILE A 174 -3.13 17.72 23.94
N SER A 175 -3.36 17.78 25.25
CA SER A 175 -2.57 18.59 26.18
C SER A 175 -1.16 18.01 26.30
N PRO A 176 -0.10 18.83 26.46
CA PRO A 176 1.19 18.33 26.94
C PRO A 176 1.09 18.03 28.44
N PRO A 177 1.74 16.99 28.97
CA PRO A 177 1.84 16.82 30.41
C PRO A 177 2.80 17.87 31.00
N SER A 178 2.33 18.57 32.02
CA SER A 178 3.12 19.50 32.82
C SER A 178 4.31 18.80 33.48
N THR A 179 5.46 19.44 33.39
CA THR A 179 6.70 19.07 34.05
C THR A 179 6.55 19.18 35.58
N THR A 180 6.57 18.03 36.26
CA THR A 180 6.96 17.95 37.67
C THR A 180 8.13 17.00 37.76
N ALA A 181 9.28 17.54 38.19
CA ALA A 181 10.52 16.83 38.41
C ALA A 181 10.28 15.53 39.20
N THR A 182 10.68 14.40 38.61
CA THR A 182 10.71 13.08 39.26
C THR A 182 12.06 12.43 38.96
N THR A 183 12.74 12.06 40.05
CA THR A 183 13.81 11.08 40.28
C THR A 183 14.06 10.07 39.14
N PRO A 184 15.31 9.63 38.86
CA PRO A 184 15.64 8.84 37.67
C PRO A 184 14.79 7.58 37.55
N SER A 185 13.97 7.53 36.51
CA SER A 185 13.12 6.40 36.17
C SER A 185 13.97 5.26 35.61
N THR A 186 13.86 4.08 36.22
CA THR A 186 14.41 2.82 35.72
C THR A 186 13.88 2.58 34.30
N ARG A 187 14.75 2.52 33.29
CA ARG A 187 14.34 2.20 31.90
C ARG A 187 13.62 0.84 31.89
N PRO A 188 12.51 0.68 31.14
CA PRO A 188 11.90 -0.63 30.98
C PRO A 188 12.90 -1.58 30.31
N THR A 189 13.00 -2.82 30.80
CA THR A 189 13.94 -3.85 30.33
C THR A 189 13.90 -4.08 28.83
N THR A 190 12.72 -3.95 28.20
CA THR A 190 12.54 -4.02 26.74
C THR A 190 13.43 -3.02 26.00
N THR A 191 13.56 -1.78 26.50
CA THR A 191 14.36 -0.72 25.87
C THR A 191 15.85 -1.07 25.89
N ILE A 192 16.32 -1.72 26.96
CA ILE A 192 17.73 -2.12 27.10
C ILE A 192 18.09 -3.19 26.06
N LEU A 193 17.20 -4.15 25.83
CA LEU A 193 17.41 -5.19 24.81
C LEU A 193 17.35 -4.63 23.39
N GLU A 194 16.44 -3.68 23.16
CA GLU A 194 16.34 -2.97 21.88
C GLU A 194 17.62 -2.18 21.58
N ASP A 195 18.15 -1.44 22.55
CA ASP A 195 19.41 -0.68 22.44
C ASP A 195 20.59 -1.61 22.15
N ALA A 196 20.65 -2.76 22.83
CA ALA A 196 21.70 -3.76 22.62
C ALA A 196 21.63 -4.41 21.22
N LEU A 197 20.43 -4.76 20.73
CA LEU A 197 20.21 -5.26 19.38
C LEU A 197 20.62 -4.21 18.34
N MET A 198 20.17 -2.96 18.51
CA MET A 198 20.51 -1.87 17.58
C MET A 198 22.01 -1.58 17.57
N SER A 199 22.68 -1.69 18.71
CA SER A 199 24.13 -1.51 18.81
C SER A 199 24.91 -2.66 18.15
N ALA A 200 24.39 -3.89 18.22
CA ALA A 200 24.96 -5.01 17.48
C ALA A 200 24.78 -4.85 15.97
N LEU A 201 23.62 -4.40 15.52
CA LEU A 201 23.30 -4.19 14.09
C LEU A 201 23.97 -2.95 13.48
N SER A 202 24.23 -1.91 14.28
CA SER A 202 24.84 -0.66 13.79
C SER A 202 26.28 -0.83 13.29
N ARG A 203 26.96 -1.91 13.70
CA ARG A 203 28.30 -2.29 13.20
C ARG A 203 28.28 -2.78 11.75
N GLY A 204 27.09 -2.95 11.17
CA GLY A 204 26.89 -3.33 9.78
C GLY A 204 26.83 -4.85 9.57
N GLY A 205 26.02 -5.27 8.60
CA GLY A 205 25.85 -6.68 8.20
C GLY A 205 24.48 -7.25 8.53
N ALA A 206 24.26 -8.48 8.07
CA ALA A 206 23.06 -9.27 8.32
C ALA A 206 23.45 -10.52 9.13
N TYR A 207 22.75 -10.76 10.25
CA TYR A 207 23.12 -11.80 11.22
C TYR A 207 21.98 -12.79 11.43
N PRO A 208 22.26 -14.10 11.53
CA PRO A 208 21.29 -15.04 12.06
C PRO A 208 21.01 -14.73 13.54
N ILE A 209 19.78 -14.99 14.02
CA ILE A 209 19.34 -14.61 15.38
C ILE A 209 20.29 -15.07 16.49
N ALA A 210 20.82 -16.29 16.39
CA ALA A 210 21.73 -16.84 17.39
C ALA A 210 23.01 -16.00 17.56
N ARG A 211 23.53 -15.46 16.45
CA ARG A 211 24.72 -14.60 16.46
C ARG A 211 24.37 -13.17 16.89
N LEU A 212 23.21 -12.67 16.48
CA LEU A 212 22.75 -11.34 16.86
C LEU A 212 22.59 -11.23 18.38
N VAL A 213 21.93 -12.22 19.00
CA VAL A 213 21.76 -12.27 20.46
C VAL A 213 23.12 -12.38 21.15
N GLU A 214 24.04 -13.23 20.67
CA GLU A 214 25.39 -13.33 21.23
C GLU A 214 26.14 -11.98 21.23
N LEU A 215 26.02 -11.20 20.14
CA LEU A 215 26.64 -9.88 20.02
C LEU A 215 25.95 -8.85 20.93
N ALA A 216 24.62 -8.85 21.00
CA ALA A 216 23.85 -7.95 21.84
C ALA A 216 24.11 -8.22 23.34
N THR A 217 24.15 -9.49 23.76
CA THR A 217 24.51 -9.90 25.13
C THR A 217 25.91 -9.41 25.52
N ARG A 218 26.91 -9.55 24.63
CA ARG A 218 28.25 -9.02 24.87
C ARG A 218 28.26 -7.51 25.02
N TYR A 219 27.55 -6.81 24.15
CA TYR A 219 27.43 -5.35 24.22
C TYR A 219 26.81 -4.89 25.54
N ALA A 220 25.71 -5.53 25.96
CA ALA A 220 25.06 -5.24 27.23
C ALA A 220 26.01 -5.45 28.42
N ALA A 221 26.80 -6.54 28.42
CA ALA A 221 27.78 -6.81 29.46
C ALA A 221 28.94 -5.79 29.49
N ASP A 222 29.43 -5.36 28.32
CA ASP A 222 30.52 -4.39 28.22
C ASP A 222 30.10 -2.96 28.65
N HIS A 223 28.83 -2.60 28.45
CA HIS A 223 28.30 -1.25 28.74
C HIS A 223 27.65 -1.12 30.12
N ASP A 224 27.61 -2.22 30.88
CA ASP A 224 27.12 -2.26 32.26
C ASP A 224 28.08 -1.61 33.28
N HIS A 225 29.28 -1.24 32.84
CA HIS A 225 30.33 -0.69 33.71
C HIS A 225 30.30 0.85 33.84
N GLY A 226 29.31 1.53 33.25
CA GLY A 226 29.21 2.99 33.24
C GLY A 226 28.04 3.61 34.03
N ALA A 227 27.03 2.83 34.44
CA ALA A 227 25.88 3.34 35.18
C ALA A 227 26.10 3.20 36.69
N MET A 228 26.00 4.34 37.38
CA MET A 228 26.08 4.49 38.83
C MET A 228 25.41 3.34 39.61
N ALA A 229 26.12 2.85 40.62
CA ALA A 229 25.73 1.81 41.56
C ALA A 229 24.22 1.81 41.93
N GLY A 230 23.53 0.68 41.68
CA GLY A 230 22.31 0.35 42.43
C GLY A 230 21.14 -0.31 41.70
N SER A 231 21.20 -0.53 40.38
CA SER A 231 20.16 -1.32 39.69
C SER A 231 20.79 -2.52 38.99
N PRO A 232 20.51 -3.77 39.41
CA PRO A 232 21.00 -4.93 38.70
C PRO A 232 20.28 -4.97 37.35
N THR A 233 21.00 -4.61 36.31
CA THR A 233 20.79 -5.14 34.96
C THR A 233 20.61 -6.66 35.09
N PRO A 234 19.51 -7.22 34.56
CA PRO A 234 19.32 -8.66 34.60
C PRO A 234 20.49 -9.31 33.85
N ASP A 235 21.15 -10.29 34.48
CA ASP A 235 22.19 -11.11 33.84
C ASP A 235 21.74 -11.47 32.43
N ALA A 236 22.36 -10.88 31.40
CA ALA A 236 21.92 -11.05 30.01
C ALA A 236 22.03 -12.51 29.52
N THR A 237 22.66 -13.38 30.32
CA THR A 237 22.73 -14.83 30.16
C THR A 237 21.47 -15.60 30.60
N GLY A 238 20.53 -14.96 31.32
CA GLY A 238 19.28 -15.55 31.82
C GLY A 238 18.01 -15.09 31.09
N ILE A 239 18.13 -14.26 30.05
CA ILE A 239 17.00 -13.71 29.30
C ILE A 239 16.42 -14.77 28.36
N ASP A 240 15.11 -14.97 28.43
CA ASP A 240 14.41 -15.98 27.64
C ASP A 240 14.35 -15.59 26.15
N GLN A 241 14.26 -16.60 25.28
CA GLN A 241 14.17 -16.41 23.84
C GLN A 241 12.96 -15.58 23.43
N GLU A 242 11.83 -15.73 24.15
CA GLU A 242 10.62 -14.94 23.91
C GLU A 242 10.84 -13.44 24.12
N GLU A 243 11.67 -13.06 25.09
CA GLU A 243 11.92 -11.66 25.41
C GLU A 243 12.80 -10.99 24.35
N TRP A 244 13.86 -11.68 23.89
CA TRP A 244 14.64 -11.26 22.72
C TRP A 244 13.79 -11.17 21.46
N GLY A 245 12.91 -12.16 21.23
CA GLY A 245 11.97 -12.15 20.11
C GLY A 245 11.03 -10.94 20.18
N ARG A 246 10.48 -10.63 21.35
CA ARG A 246 9.62 -9.47 21.56
C ARG A 246 10.34 -8.15 21.28
N ALA A 247 11.57 -7.98 21.78
CA ALA A 247 12.38 -6.79 21.54
C ALA A 247 12.74 -6.62 20.05
N LEU A 248 13.11 -7.71 19.38
CA LEU A 248 13.42 -7.69 17.94
C LEU A 248 12.19 -7.31 17.12
N TRP A 249 11.04 -7.91 17.39
CA TRP A 249 9.81 -7.59 16.68
C TRP A 249 9.29 -6.18 17.00
N ALA A 250 9.53 -5.66 18.20
CA ALA A 250 9.26 -4.25 18.49
C ALA A 250 10.12 -3.31 17.62
N LEU A 251 11.40 -3.65 17.38
CA LEU A 251 12.26 -2.91 16.44
C LEU A 251 11.79 -3.02 14.99
N VAL A 252 11.34 -4.19 14.57
CA VAL A 252 10.76 -4.41 13.22
C VAL A 252 9.55 -3.52 13.01
N TRP A 253 8.64 -3.43 14.00
CA TRP A 253 7.43 -2.61 13.90
C TRP A 253 7.66 -1.10 14.05
N ARG A 254 8.86 -0.69 14.49
CA ARG A 254 9.33 0.69 14.38
C ARG A 254 10.03 0.97 13.04
N GLY A 255 10.17 -0.04 12.19
CA GLY A 255 10.83 0.06 10.89
C GLY A 255 12.36 0.08 10.96
N SER A 256 12.97 -0.14 12.13
CA SER A 256 14.42 -0.06 12.33
C SER A 256 15.18 -1.31 11.89
N VAL A 257 14.50 -2.45 11.79
CA VAL A 257 15.08 -3.76 11.50
C VAL A 257 14.27 -4.47 10.41
N THR A 258 14.99 -5.15 9.51
CA THR A 258 14.43 -5.95 8.41
C THR A 258 15.08 -7.36 8.37
N ASN A 259 14.55 -8.24 7.51
CA ASN A 259 15.03 -9.62 7.36
C ASN A 259 15.20 -9.99 5.87
N SER A 260 16.23 -10.78 5.57
CA SER A 260 16.49 -11.32 4.23
C SER A 260 15.50 -12.39 3.75
N SER A 261 14.46 -12.71 4.51
CA SER A 261 13.40 -13.64 4.16
C SER A 261 12.07 -13.16 4.73
N PHE A 262 10.97 -13.48 4.03
CA PHE A 262 9.62 -13.18 4.51
C PHE A 262 9.03 -14.32 5.36
N ALA A 263 9.71 -15.47 5.44
CA ALA A 263 9.26 -16.62 6.23
C ALA A 263 8.95 -16.30 7.71
N PRO A 264 9.74 -15.48 8.42
CA PRO A 264 9.42 -15.05 9.79
C PRO A 264 8.05 -14.38 9.93
N VAL A 265 7.73 -13.49 8.99
CA VAL A 265 6.46 -12.77 8.96
C VAL A 265 5.31 -13.73 8.66
N ARG A 266 5.47 -14.63 7.68
CA ARG A 266 4.46 -15.66 7.36
C ARG A 266 4.14 -16.56 8.55
N MET A 267 5.17 -16.98 9.28
CA MET A 267 5.01 -17.80 10.48
C MET A 267 4.24 -17.04 11.56
N ARG A 268 4.58 -15.77 11.79
CA ARG A 268 3.89 -14.92 12.78
C ARG A 268 2.44 -14.61 12.39
N ALA A 269 2.17 -14.32 11.12
CA ALA A 269 0.81 -14.12 10.61
C ALA A 269 -0.05 -15.38 10.80
N SER A 270 0.53 -16.56 10.58
CA SER A 270 -0.13 -17.86 10.81
C SER A 270 -0.42 -18.14 12.28
N MET A 271 0.32 -17.51 13.22
CA MET A 271 0.10 -17.65 14.67
C MET A 271 -1.00 -16.72 15.20
N VAL A 272 -1.28 -15.61 14.51
CA VAL A 272 -2.24 -14.57 14.95
C VAL A 272 -3.68 -14.87 14.48
N GLU A 273 -3.86 -15.69 13.44
CA GLU A 273 -5.17 -16.20 13.01
C GLU A 273 -5.69 -17.30 13.97
N PRO A 274 -6.86 -17.13 14.62
CA PRO A 274 -7.48 -18.23 15.36
C PRO A 274 -8.02 -19.28 14.39
N SER A 275 -7.27 -20.39 14.28
CA SER A 275 -7.76 -21.76 14.04
C SER A 275 -8.83 -21.98 12.95
N ARG A 276 -8.38 -22.33 11.73
CA ARG A 276 -8.79 -23.55 10.98
C ARG A 276 -7.98 -23.74 9.70
N ALA A 277 -6.76 -24.24 9.85
CA ALA A 277 -6.06 -24.96 8.78
C ALA A 277 -5.34 -26.17 9.39
N SER A 278 -6.01 -27.32 9.36
CA SER A 278 -5.40 -28.61 9.72
C SER A 278 -4.42 -29.04 8.62
N GLY A 279 -3.18 -29.30 9.02
CA GLY A 279 -2.29 -30.34 8.49
C GLY A 279 -1.45 -30.04 7.24
N PRO A 280 -0.13 -30.28 7.25
CA PRO A 280 0.73 -30.17 6.07
C PRO A 280 0.58 -31.40 5.17
N GLY A 281 0.07 -31.20 3.95
CA GLY A 281 0.06 -32.22 2.90
C GLY A 281 1.40 -32.29 2.19
N VAL A 282 2.21 -33.28 2.54
CA VAL A 282 3.38 -33.72 1.78
C VAL A 282 2.95 -34.08 0.36
N HIS A 283 3.43 -33.37 -0.66
CA HIS A 283 3.38 -33.84 -2.05
C HIS A 283 4.81 -34.00 -2.55
N GLY A 284 5.20 -35.28 -2.67
CA GLY A 284 6.46 -35.72 -3.25
C GLY A 284 6.56 -35.37 -4.73
N GLY A 285 7.80 -35.17 -5.16
CA GLY A 285 8.15 -34.79 -6.52
C GLY A 285 7.73 -35.81 -7.59
N GLY A 286 7.48 -35.26 -8.76
CA GLY A 286 7.37 -35.97 -10.03
C GLY A 286 7.95 -35.08 -11.13
N TYR A 287 9.16 -35.43 -11.54
CA TYR A 287 9.91 -34.91 -12.68
C TYR A 287 9.12 -35.13 -13.99
N GLY A 288 9.01 -34.07 -14.79
CA GLY A 288 8.47 -34.12 -16.15
C GLY A 288 9.25 -33.17 -17.04
N ALA A 289 10.16 -33.72 -17.84
CA ALA A 289 11.03 -33.01 -18.75
C ALA A 289 10.37 -32.75 -20.11
N GLY A 290 10.77 -31.64 -20.76
CA GLY A 290 10.57 -31.35 -22.20
C GLY A 290 9.51 -30.29 -22.47
N GLY A 291 9.73 -29.26 -23.28
CA GLY A 291 10.86 -28.89 -24.11
C GLY A 291 10.60 -27.58 -24.87
N TYR A 292 11.70 -26.98 -25.33
CA TYR A 292 11.89 -26.07 -26.48
C TYR A 292 10.87 -24.96 -26.83
N GLY A 293 11.37 -23.71 -26.81
CA GLY A 293 10.77 -22.57 -27.51
C GLY A 293 11.63 -21.31 -27.45
N ALA A 294 12.59 -21.19 -28.38
CA ALA A 294 13.20 -19.97 -28.94
C ALA A 294 12.61 -18.62 -28.46
N GLY A 295 13.38 -17.68 -27.89
CA GLY A 295 14.53 -17.01 -28.50
C GLY A 295 14.13 -15.60 -29.00
N SER A 296 14.39 -14.57 -28.19
CA SER A 296 14.39 -13.16 -28.65
C SER A 296 15.59 -12.43 -28.05
N TYR A 297 16.26 -11.65 -28.90
CA TYR A 297 17.64 -11.22 -28.77
C TYR A 297 17.68 -9.69 -28.67
N ARG A 298 17.93 -9.14 -27.47
CA ARG A 298 18.81 -7.97 -27.20
C ARG A 298 18.68 -7.49 -25.75
N GLY A 299 19.76 -7.67 -25.00
CA GLY A 299 19.97 -6.99 -23.73
C GLY A 299 21.18 -7.48 -22.93
N ARG A 300 22.15 -8.12 -23.60
CA ARG A 300 23.42 -8.55 -23.00
C ARG A 300 24.29 -7.32 -22.75
N ARG A 301 24.36 -6.85 -21.49
CA ARG A 301 25.59 -6.34 -20.83
C ARG A 301 25.40 -6.18 -19.31
N LEU A 302 25.27 -7.28 -18.58
CA LEU A 302 25.76 -7.41 -17.20
C LEU A 302 26.17 -8.87 -16.98
N ARG A 303 27.43 -9.19 -17.31
CA ARG A 303 28.08 -10.41 -16.85
C ARG A 303 29.45 -10.05 -16.33
N ARG A 304 29.58 -9.97 -15.01
CA ARG A 304 30.82 -10.27 -14.32
C ARG A 304 30.53 -11.03 -13.02
N SER A 305 31.01 -12.28 -13.02
CA SER A 305 31.08 -13.26 -11.92
C SER A 305 29.81 -13.56 -11.12
N GLY A 306 28.91 -14.34 -11.72
CA GLY A 306 28.05 -15.23 -10.94
C GLY A 306 28.89 -16.35 -10.34
N ARG A 307 29.01 -16.37 -9.01
CA ARG A 307 29.32 -17.59 -8.28
C ARG A 307 28.06 -18.46 -8.35
N PRO A 308 28.16 -19.78 -8.61
CA PRO A 308 27.01 -20.65 -8.48
C PRO A 308 26.55 -20.61 -7.01
N CYS A 309 25.29 -20.21 -6.80
CA CYS A 309 24.60 -20.45 -5.54
C CYS A 309 24.64 -21.95 -5.31
N SER A 310 25.45 -22.37 -4.33
CA SER A 310 25.35 -23.72 -3.82
C SER A 310 24.00 -23.83 -3.13
N ASP A 311 23.21 -24.78 -3.61
CA ASP A 311 21.93 -25.25 -3.10
C ASP A 311 22.04 -25.91 -1.70
N ARG A 312 22.97 -25.40 -0.88
CA ARG A 312 23.38 -25.93 0.43
C ARG A 312 23.12 -24.95 1.57
N ALA A 313 22.67 -23.73 1.30
CA ALA A 313 22.37 -22.74 2.36
C ALA A 313 20.91 -22.76 2.84
N TYR A 314 19.95 -23.15 1.99
CA TYR A 314 18.52 -23.18 2.36
C TYR A 314 18.09 -24.43 3.14
N GLY A 315 18.83 -25.54 3.02
CA GLY A 315 18.50 -26.80 3.69
C GLY A 315 19.06 -26.96 5.12
N VAL A 316 20.03 -26.14 5.55
CA VAL A 316 20.77 -26.37 6.81
C VAL A 316 20.18 -25.58 7.99
N ALA A 317 19.41 -24.52 7.74
CA ALA A 317 18.83 -23.71 8.81
C ALA A 317 17.55 -24.29 9.46
N ARG A 318 16.87 -25.25 8.80
CA ARG A 318 15.67 -25.90 9.37
C ARG A 318 15.99 -27.05 10.34
N ALA A 319 17.21 -27.58 10.31
CA ALA A 319 17.55 -28.79 11.05
C ALA A 319 18.21 -28.55 12.44
N PHE A 320 18.62 -27.32 12.78
CA PHE A 320 19.42 -27.06 13.99
C PHE A 320 19.20 -25.70 14.67
N SER A 321 18.02 -25.07 14.54
CA SER A 321 17.77 -23.82 15.27
C SER A 321 16.99 -24.08 16.56
N ARG A 322 17.60 -23.76 17.71
CA ARG A 322 16.98 -23.74 19.04
C ARG A 322 15.93 -22.63 19.24
N TRP A 323 15.73 -21.80 18.22
CA TRP A 323 14.93 -20.57 18.22
C TRP A 323 13.61 -20.78 17.48
N HIS A 324 12.56 -20.03 17.85
CA HIS A 324 11.27 -20.08 17.17
C HIS A 324 11.40 -19.79 15.66
N GLY A 325 10.52 -20.41 14.86
CA GLY A 325 10.53 -20.29 13.40
C GLY A 325 10.25 -18.87 12.88
N ASP A 326 9.65 -18.01 13.69
CA ASP A 326 9.41 -16.59 13.42
C ASP A 326 10.65 -15.70 13.67
N LEU A 327 11.78 -16.29 14.07
CA LEU A 327 13.08 -15.60 14.24
C LEU A 327 14.14 -16.05 13.21
N GLY A 328 13.74 -16.85 12.21
CA GLY A 328 14.62 -17.34 11.16
C GLY A 328 15.14 -16.23 10.22
N GLY A 329 16.06 -16.59 9.33
CA GLY A 329 16.63 -15.67 8.34
C GLY A 329 17.80 -14.82 8.86
N LEU A 330 18.25 -13.86 8.04
CA LEU A 330 19.30 -12.92 8.40
C LEU A 330 18.67 -11.57 8.73
N TRP A 331 18.88 -11.12 9.96
CA TRP A 331 18.39 -9.86 10.48
C TRP A 331 19.42 -8.77 10.22
N SER A 332 18.96 -7.64 9.69
CA SER A 332 19.79 -6.48 9.41
C SER A 332 19.06 -5.21 9.80
N MET A 333 19.81 -4.16 10.08
CA MET A 333 19.24 -2.84 10.28
C MET A 333 18.64 -2.35 8.95
N THR A 334 17.46 -1.73 8.98
CA THR A 334 16.94 -0.99 7.82
C THR A 334 17.93 0.13 7.52
N GLY A 335 18.61 0.07 6.37
CA GLY A 335 19.64 1.03 6.02
C GLY A 335 19.07 2.45 6.03
N PRO A 336 19.81 3.47 6.51
CA PRO A 336 19.35 4.85 6.36
C PRO A 336 19.28 5.13 4.87
N GLY A 337 18.08 5.43 4.35
CA GLY A 337 17.96 5.96 3.00
C GLY A 337 18.91 7.16 2.88
N SER A 338 19.84 7.11 1.92
CA SER A 338 20.85 8.16 1.71
C SER A 338 20.25 9.47 1.20
N ALA A 339 18.97 9.44 0.82
CA ALA A 339 18.24 10.55 0.25
C ALA A 339 17.93 11.64 1.28
N GLY A 340 18.18 12.89 0.88
CA GLY A 340 17.77 14.07 1.63
C GLY A 340 16.24 14.18 1.73
N VAL A 341 15.75 15.07 2.62
CA VAL A 341 14.31 15.27 2.83
C VAL A 341 13.61 15.69 1.53
N GLU A 342 14.18 16.62 0.76
CA GLU A 342 13.60 17.07 -0.51
C GLU A 342 13.55 15.96 -1.56
N GLU A 343 14.62 15.18 -1.69
CA GLU A 343 14.72 14.05 -2.63
C GLU A 343 13.67 12.99 -2.31
N ARG A 344 13.47 12.66 -1.03
CA ARG A 344 12.42 11.76 -0.56
C ARG A 344 11.02 12.27 -0.85
N LEU A 345 10.76 13.57 -0.66
CA LEU A 345 9.47 14.17 -0.97
C LEU A 345 9.19 14.16 -2.48
N VAL A 346 10.21 14.41 -3.31
CA VAL A 346 10.10 14.27 -4.77
C VAL A 346 9.78 12.83 -5.15
N ALA A 347 10.53 11.86 -4.63
CA ALA A 347 10.28 10.44 -4.88
C ALA A 347 8.88 10.00 -4.43
N LEU A 348 8.39 10.53 -3.30
CA LEU A 348 7.04 10.22 -2.82
C LEU A 348 5.98 10.78 -3.77
N VAL A 349 6.14 12.02 -4.24
CA VAL A 349 5.25 12.60 -5.25
C VAL A 349 5.28 11.80 -6.55
N GLU A 350 6.46 11.36 -7.00
CA GLU A 350 6.59 10.52 -8.19
C GLU A 350 5.91 9.16 -8.01
N SER A 351 6.13 8.48 -6.89
CA SER A 351 5.46 7.21 -6.55
C SER A 351 3.93 7.35 -6.51
N MET A 352 3.39 8.40 -5.88
CA MET A 352 1.95 8.68 -5.90
C MET A 352 1.43 8.94 -7.33
N LEU A 353 2.20 9.69 -8.13
CA LEU A 353 1.87 9.93 -9.53
C LEU A 353 1.98 8.67 -10.38
N ASP A 354 2.79 7.69 -10.05
CA ASP A 354 2.90 6.42 -10.78
C ASP A 354 1.82 5.41 -10.35
N ARG A 355 1.36 5.51 -9.11
CA ARG A 355 0.28 4.69 -8.54
C ARG A 355 -1.13 5.15 -8.94
N TYR A 356 -1.43 6.43 -8.80
CA TYR A 356 -2.79 6.97 -9.04
C TYR A 356 -2.89 7.90 -10.25
N GLY A 357 -1.79 8.53 -10.65
CA GLY A 357 -1.74 9.42 -11.81
C GLY A 357 -2.07 10.86 -11.48
N ILE A 358 -2.80 11.04 -10.38
CA ILE A 358 -3.18 12.33 -9.82
C ILE A 358 -2.74 12.38 -8.37
N VAL A 359 -2.25 13.54 -7.94
CA VAL A 359 -2.08 13.88 -6.52
C VAL A 359 -3.18 14.85 -6.13
N ALA A 360 -3.99 14.44 -5.16
CA ALA A 360 -5.10 15.20 -4.59
C ALA A 360 -5.24 14.87 -3.11
N GLN A 361 -5.87 15.77 -2.34
CA GLN A 361 -5.99 15.62 -0.88
C GLN A 361 -6.54 14.26 -0.43
N PRO A 362 -7.64 13.70 -1.00
CA PRO A 362 -8.15 12.40 -0.55
C PRO A 362 -7.17 11.23 -0.72
N LEU A 363 -6.31 11.29 -1.74
CA LEU A 363 -5.30 10.25 -1.99
C LEU A 363 -4.11 10.38 -1.04
N VAL A 364 -3.74 11.61 -0.69
CA VAL A 364 -2.71 11.87 0.33
C VAL A 364 -3.18 11.42 1.71
N GLU A 365 -4.47 11.60 2.01
CA GLU A 365 -5.11 11.08 3.23
C GLU A 365 -5.16 9.55 3.23
N LYS A 366 -5.51 8.93 2.10
CA LYS A 366 -5.52 7.46 1.94
C LYS A 366 -4.15 6.84 2.24
N GLU A 367 -3.07 7.47 1.80
CA GLU A 367 -1.69 6.99 2.04
C GLU A 367 -1.13 7.37 3.41
N ALA A 368 -1.87 8.14 4.21
CA ALA A 368 -1.43 8.63 5.51
C ALA A 368 -0.06 9.33 5.45
N VAL A 369 0.18 10.14 4.40
CA VAL A 369 1.46 10.84 4.19
C VAL A 369 1.78 11.74 5.39
N PRO A 370 2.99 11.65 5.98
CA PRO A 370 3.41 12.54 7.06
C PRO A 370 3.31 14.02 6.69
N GLY A 371 2.64 14.80 7.53
CA GLY A 371 2.38 16.22 7.28
C GLY A 371 1.28 16.51 6.24
N GLY A 372 0.64 15.47 5.69
CA GLY A 372 -0.50 15.57 4.77
C GLY A 372 -0.17 16.32 3.49
N PHE A 373 -1.19 16.97 2.90
CA PHE A 373 -1.02 17.66 1.61
C PHE A 373 -0.05 18.86 1.68
N SER A 374 0.06 19.49 2.84
CA SER A 374 0.88 20.67 3.06
C SER A 374 2.38 20.40 2.93
N SER A 375 2.84 19.20 3.33
CA SER A 375 4.26 18.81 3.19
C SER A 375 4.66 18.60 1.74
N LEU A 376 3.74 18.13 0.89
CA LEU A 376 3.97 17.90 -0.54
C LEU A 376 3.82 19.16 -1.40
N TYR A 377 3.08 20.16 -0.93
CA TYR A 377 2.74 21.35 -1.72
C TYR A 377 3.94 22.11 -2.30
N PRO A 378 5.06 22.34 -1.56
CA PRO A 378 6.23 23.02 -2.13
C PRO A 378 6.82 22.29 -3.34
N VAL A 379 6.88 20.95 -3.27
CA VAL A 379 7.38 20.10 -4.35
C VAL A 379 6.42 20.13 -5.54
N LEU A 380 5.13 19.92 -5.31
CA LEU A 380 4.10 19.98 -6.35
C LEU A 380 4.08 21.32 -7.07
N HIS A 381 4.19 22.42 -6.32
CA HIS A 381 4.26 23.77 -6.89
C HIS A 381 5.57 24.01 -7.65
N GLY A 382 6.70 23.46 -7.16
CA GLY A 382 7.98 23.45 -7.88
C GLY A 382 7.87 22.74 -9.23
N MET A 383 7.29 21.53 -9.24
CA MET A 383 7.07 20.73 -10.46
C MET A 383 6.06 21.38 -11.42
N GLU A 384 5.02 22.05 -10.91
CA GLU A 384 4.10 22.88 -11.70
C GLU A 384 4.82 24.07 -12.36
N ASN A 385 5.66 24.78 -11.60
CA ASN A 385 6.45 25.91 -12.11
C ASN A 385 7.49 25.45 -13.14
N ALA A 386 8.05 24.25 -12.96
CA ALA A 386 8.89 23.55 -13.93
C ALA A 386 8.10 23.00 -15.13
N GLY A 387 6.76 22.99 -15.05
CA GLY A 387 5.80 22.51 -16.05
C GLY A 387 5.81 21.02 -16.30
N VAL A 388 6.31 20.24 -15.34
CA VAL A 388 6.17 18.78 -15.30
C VAL A 388 4.73 18.40 -14.97
N LEU A 389 4.11 19.16 -14.06
CA LEU A 389 2.73 18.93 -13.61
C LEU A 389 1.78 20.04 -14.06
N LEU A 390 0.53 19.66 -14.25
CA LEU A 390 -0.60 20.54 -14.48
C LEU A 390 -1.46 20.54 -13.22
N ARG A 391 -1.77 21.72 -12.70
CA ARG A 391 -2.76 21.91 -11.63
C ARG A 391 -4.14 22.17 -12.22
N GLY A 392 -5.20 21.52 -11.75
CA GLY A 392 -6.55 21.70 -12.27
C GLY A 392 -7.60 20.89 -11.52
N MET A 393 -8.82 20.87 -12.06
CA MET A 393 -9.88 19.95 -11.63
C MET A 393 -10.01 18.87 -12.71
N PHE A 394 -9.46 17.70 -12.44
CA PHE A 394 -9.43 16.57 -13.38
C PHE A 394 -10.50 15.54 -13.04
N VAL A 395 -10.78 15.35 -11.75
CA VAL A 395 -11.74 14.37 -11.23
C VAL A 395 -12.79 15.07 -10.37
N LYS A 396 -14.07 14.73 -10.54
CA LYS A 396 -15.16 15.24 -9.69
C LYS A 396 -15.04 14.70 -8.27
N GLY A 397 -15.32 15.53 -7.27
CA GLY A 397 -15.30 15.14 -5.85
C GLY A 397 -13.93 15.19 -5.16
N TYR A 398 -12.82 15.31 -5.91
CA TYR A 398 -11.46 15.31 -5.34
C TYR A 398 -10.97 16.70 -4.87
N GLY A 399 -11.86 17.69 -4.84
CA GLY A 399 -11.53 19.08 -4.51
C GLY A 399 -10.84 19.83 -5.65
N ALA A 400 -10.51 21.11 -5.41
CA ALA A 400 -10.00 22.01 -6.46
C ALA A 400 -8.48 21.91 -6.71
N SER A 401 -7.73 21.34 -5.76
CA SER A 401 -6.27 21.27 -5.80
C SER A 401 -5.81 19.87 -6.22
N GLN A 402 -5.77 19.63 -7.53
CA GLN A 402 -5.30 18.36 -8.11
C GLN A 402 -4.11 18.62 -9.04
N PHE A 403 -3.13 17.73 -9.01
CA PHE A 403 -1.92 17.79 -9.83
C PHE A 403 -1.78 16.49 -10.62
N ALA A 404 -1.50 16.59 -11.92
CA ALA A 404 -1.32 15.42 -12.79
C ALA A 404 -0.30 15.72 -13.89
N ARG A 405 0.31 14.67 -14.45
CA ARG A 405 1.11 14.80 -15.68
C ARG A 405 0.17 15.02 -16.87
N ARG A 406 0.69 15.63 -17.95
CA ARG A 406 -0.11 15.88 -19.16
C ARG A 406 -0.62 14.57 -19.78
N ASP A 407 0.27 13.60 -19.93
CA ASP A 407 -0.04 12.32 -20.57
C ASP A 407 -1.12 11.56 -19.77
N THR A 408 -1.07 11.66 -18.43
CA THR A 408 -2.10 11.09 -17.54
C THR A 408 -3.49 11.68 -17.78
N ILE A 409 -3.59 12.98 -18.06
CA ILE A 409 -4.90 13.60 -18.37
C ILE A 409 -5.43 13.08 -19.70
N ASP A 410 -4.54 12.89 -20.69
CA ASP A 410 -4.92 12.35 -21.99
C ASP A 410 -5.32 10.86 -21.89
N ASP A 411 -4.65 10.08 -21.02
CA ASP A 411 -5.05 8.70 -20.70
C ASP A 411 -6.41 8.65 -19.99
N LEU A 412 -6.65 9.51 -18.99
CA LEU A 412 -7.94 9.61 -18.30
C LEU A 412 -9.09 9.94 -19.27
N ARG A 413 -8.83 10.80 -20.26
CA ARG A 413 -9.80 11.09 -21.33
C ARG A 413 -10.04 9.91 -22.25
N ARG A 414 -9.01 9.12 -22.54
CA ARG A 414 -9.14 7.89 -23.32
C ARG A 414 -10.07 6.90 -22.60
N VAL A 415 -9.84 6.68 -21.30
CA VAL A 415 -10.70 5.82 -20.46
C VAL A 415 -12.13 6.38 -20.37
N ALA A 416 -12.28 7.71 -20.23
CA ALA A 416 -13.61 8.34 -20.21
C ALA A 416 -14.37 8.16 -21.53
N SER A 417 -13.66 8.15 -22.67
CA SER A 417 -14.26 8.04 -24.00
C SER A 417 -14.57 6.59 -24.39
N ALA A 418 -13.74 5.64 -23.92
CA ALA A 418 -13.95 4.21 -24.13
C ALA A 418 -15.28 3.72 -23.54
N GLY A 419 -15.74 4.33 -22.43
CA GLY A 419 -17.05 4.03 -21.85
C GLY A 419 -18.26 4.57 -22.60
N ILE A 420 -18.08 5.37 -23.67
CA ILE A 420 -19.17 6.04 -24.40
C ILE A 420 -19.47 5.37 -25.76
N HIS A 421 -18.52 4.61 -26.33
CA HIS A 421 -18.62 4.15 -27.72
C HIS A 421 -18.45 2.64 -27.97
N ASP A 422 -18.07 1.85 -26.96
CA ASP A 422 -17.86 0.40 -27.12
C ASP A 422 -18.91 -0.43 -26.36
N ASP A 423 -20.11 -0.57 -26.94
CA ASP A 423 -21.10 -1.58 -26.50
C ASP A 423 -20.68 -3.02 -26.88
N ASP A 424 -19.66 -3.19 -27.75
CA ASP A 424 -19.23 -4.48 -28.33
C ASP A 424 -18.00 -5.12 -27.66
N ASP A 425 -17.31 -4.42 -26.75
CA ASP A 425 -16.09 -4.92 -26.13
C ASP A 425 -16.39 -5.64 -24.81
N HIS A 426 -16.76 -6.93 -24.87
CA HIS A 426 -17.15 -7.74 -23.71
C HIS A 426 -16.10 -7.75 -22.58
N ALA A 427 -14.81 -7.67 -22.91
CA ALA A 427 -13.71 -7.62 -21.93
C ALA A 427 -13.72 -6.35 -21.06
N SER A 428 -14.35 -5.27 -21.52
CA SER A 428 -14.43 -3.99 -20.79
C SER A 428 -15.45 -4.00 -19.63
N HIS A 429 -16.28 -5.05 -19.56
CA HIS A 429 -17.33 -5.24 -18.57
C HIS A 429 -17.04 -6.38 -17.59
N ASP A 430 -15.90 -7.07 -17.74
CA ASP A 430 -15.54 -8.15 -16.83
C ASP A 430 -15.34 -7.60 -15.40
N PRO A 431 -16.02 -8.20 -14.40
CA PRO A 431 -15.89 -7.72 -13.03
C PRO A 431 -14.47 -7.90 -12.51
N VAL A 432 -13.94 -6.88 -11.85
CA VAL A 432 -12.66 -6.94 -11.14
C VAL A 432 -12.94 -6.84 -9.66
N VAL A 433 -12.37 -7.76 -8.88
CA VAL A 433 -12.56 -7.79 -7.42
C VAL A 433 -11.27 -7.40 -6.72
N LEU A 434 -11.38 -6.44 -5.80
CA LEU A 434 -10.29 -5.93 -4.98
C LEU A 434 -10.60 -6.12 -3.50
N ASP A 435 -9.57 -6.32 -2.67
CA ASP A 435 -9.73 -6.17 -1.22
C ASP A 435 -10.06 -4.70 -0.88
N ALA A 436 -10.82 -4.50 0.18
CA ALA A 436 -11.24 -3.18 0.63
C ALA A 436 -10.04 -2.28 1.00
N ARG A 437 -8.92 -2.85 1.44
CA ARG A 437 -7.66 -2.13 1.77
C ARG A 437 -6.71 -2.00 0.58
N ASP A 438 -7.02 -2.60 -0.57
CA ASP A 438 -6.13 -2.56 -1.74
C ASP A 438 -5.90 -1.10 -2.21
N PRO A 439 -4.67 -0.71 -2.61
CA PRO A 439 -4.38 0.64 -3.09
C PRO A 439 -5.18 1.03 -4.33
N ALA A 440 -5.55 0.08 -5.19
CA ALA A 440 -6.36 0.35 -6.37
C ALA A 440 -7.82 0.67 -6.02
N ASN A 441 -8.29 0.36 -4.80
CA ASN A 441 -9.65 0.66 -4.38
C ASN A 441 -9.78 2.10 -3.85
N LEU A 442 -10.44 2.97 -4.62
CA LEU A 442 -10.66 4.38 -4.28
C LEU A 442 -12.05 4.62 -3.66
N ALA A 443 -12.96 3.65 -3.73
CA ALA A 443 -14.26 3.75 -3.07
C ALA A 443 -14.03 3.92 -1.55
N GLY A 444 -14.73 4.87 -0.93
CA GLY A 444 -14.54 5.25 0.46
C GLY A 444 -13.33 6.14 0.76
N TRP A 445 -12.38 6.33 -0.17
CA TRP A 445 -11.12 7.09 0.03
C TRP A 445 -10.99 8.28 -0.96
N GLY A 446 -12.04 9.06 -1.09
CA GLY A 446 -12.12 10.21 -2.00
C GLY A 446 -13.21 10.09 -3.06
N VAL A 447 -13.63 8.85 -3.35
CA VAL A 447 -14.92 8.56 -3.99
C VAL A 447 -15.87 8.09 -2.88
N PRO A 448 -17.02 8.75 -2.64
CA PRO A 448 -17.96 8.25 -1.64
C PRO A 448 -18.44 6.85 -2.01
N TRP A 449 -18.73 6.02 -1.01
CA TRP A 449 -19.44 4.77 -1.25
C TRP A 449 -20.76 5.08 -1.99
N PRO A 450 -21.12 4.31 -3.03
CA PRO A 450 -22.43 4.46 -3.64
C PRO A 450 -23.54 4.14 -2.63
N GLU A 451 -24.75 4.57 -2.97
CA GLU A 451 -25.93 4.16 -2.23
C GLU A 451 -26.05 2.64 -2.25
N ASP A 452 -26.14 2.04 -1.07
CA ASP A 452 -26.32 0.60 -0.94
C ASP A 452 -27.81 0.22 -0.98
N ARG A 453 -28.10 -1.02 -1.41
CA ARG A 453 -29.47 -1.57 -1.45
C ARG A 453 -29.89 -2.20 -0.12
N GLY A 454 -29.01 -2.20 0.88
CA GLY A 454 -29.19 -2.95 2.11
C GLY A 454 -30.14 -2.28 3.10
N ASP A 455 -30.56 -3.05 4.10
CA ASP A 455 -31.32 -2.56 5.26
C ASP A 455 -30.45 -1.88 6.33
N GLY A 456 -29.16 -1.66 6.02
CA GLY A 456 -28.18 -1.04 6.91
C GLY A 456 -27.50 -2.00 7.91
N ARG A 457 -27.79 -3.31 7.89
CA ARG A 457 -27.10 -4.32 8.74
C ARG A 457 -25.62 -4.46 8.41
N VAL A 458 -25.28 -4.37 7.13
CA VAL A 458 -23.92 -4.46 6.62
C VAL A 458 -23.60 -3.15 5.97
N ARG A 459 -22.46 -2.56 6.34
CA ARG A 459 -21.95 -1.35 5.72
C ARG A 459 -20.60 -1.64 5.09
N PRO A 460 -20.30 -1.06 3.93
CA PRO A 460 -18.99 -1.21 3.32
C PRO A 460 -17.94 -0.57 4.24
N THR A 461 -16.87 -1.31 4.53
CA THR A 461 -15.77 -0.86 5.38
C THR A 461 -14.43 -1.33 4.83
N HIS A 462 -13.36 -0.59 5.14
CA HIS A 462 -11.99 -0.92 4.76
C HIS A 462 -11.35 -1.91 5.73
N ARG A 463 -12.04 -3.01 6.04
CA ARG A 463 -11.50 -4.10 6.84
C ARG A 463 -10.88 -5.16 5.94
N THR A 464 -9.76 -5.71 6.38
CA THR A 464 -9.10 -6.86 5.75
C THR A 464 -10.10 -7.98 5.49
N GLY A 465 -10.09 -8.53 4.27
CA GLY A 465 -10.99 -9.60 3.87
C GLY A 465 -12.37 -9.14 3.42
N GLY A 466 -12.69 -7.84 3.49
CA GLY A 466 -13.81 -7.27 2.74
C GLY A 466 -13.41 -7.11 1.27
N MET A 467 -14.29 -7.46 0.34
CA MET A 467 -14.02 -7.42 -1.09
C MET A 467 -15.02 -6.49 -1.80
N VAL A 468 -14.55 -5.74 -2.79
CA VAL A 468 -15.38 -4.87 -3.64
C VAL A 468 -15.24 -5.32 -5.08
N ALA A 469 -16.36 -5.64 -5.72
CA ALA A 469 -16.42 -5.92 -7.16
C ALA A 469 -16.72 -4.64 -7.94
N PHE A 470 -15.94 -4.38 -8.97
CA PHE A 470 -16.06 -3.26 -9.89
C PHE A 470 -16.40 -3.75 -11.29
N VAL A 471 -17.32 -3.06 -11.97
CA VAL A 471 -17.61 -3.25 -13.39
C VAL A 471 -17.39 -1.91 -14.07
N ALA A 472 -16.48 -1.85 -15.05
CA ALA A 472 -16.06 -0.61 -15.71
C ALA A 472 -15.70 0.53 -14.72
N GLY A 473 -15.12 0.18 -13.56
CA GLY A 473 -14.76 1.12 -12.49
C GLY A 473 -15.92 1.58 -11.59
N ALA A 474 -17.16 1.16 -11.84
CA ALA A 474 -18.26 1.37 -10.92
C ALA A 474 -18.32 0.20 -9.90
N PRO A 475 -18.28 0.46 -8.59
CA PRO A 475 -18.50 -0.58 -7.59
C PRO A 475 -19.95 -1.11 -7.68
N VAL A 476 -20.10 -2.42 -7.85
CA VAL A 476 -21.41 -3.08 -8.02
C VAL A 476 -21.81 -3.94 -6.83
N LEU A 477 -20.81 -4.51 -6.14
CA LEU A 477 -21.03 -5.46 -5.04
C LEU A 477 -19.93 -5.30 -3.99
N PHE A 478 -20.32 -5.29 -2.72
CA PHE A 478 -19.44 -5.48 -1.58
C PHE A 478 -19.71 -6.86 -0.96
N ALA A 479 -18.66 -7.65 -0.79
CA ALA A 479 -18.73 -8.96 -0.18
C ALA A 479 -17.92 -8.96 1.13
N ALA A 480 -18.54 -9.48 2.19
CA ALA A 480 -17.87 -9.72 3.46
C ALA A 480 -17.88 -11.24 3.76
N PRO A 481 -16.94 -12.03 3.20
CA PRO A 481 -16.86 -13.47 3.42
C PRO A 481 -16.85 -13.89 4.90
N SER A 482 -16.12 -13.14 5.74
CA SER A 482 -16.07 -13.39 7.19
C SER A 482 -17.42 -13.20 7.88
N ALA A 483 -18.19 -12.20 7.44
CA ALA A 483 -19.53 -11.93 7.95
C ALA A 483 -20.62 -12.76 7.23
N ARG A 484 -20.29 -13.37 6.08
CA ARG A 484 -21.19 -14.16 5.22
C ARG A 484 -22.33 -13.34 4.62
N HIS A 485 -22.07 -12.09 4.27
CA HIS A 485 -23.06 -11.18 3.70
C HIS A 485 -22.59 -10.59 2.37
N LEU A 486 -23.54 -10.37 1.46
CA LEU A 486 -23.36 -9.61 0.22
C LEU A 486 -24.19 -8.32 0.28
N LEU A 487 -23.64 -7.24 -0.30
CA LEU A 487 -24.30 -5.94 -0.37
C LEU A 487 -24.14 -5.39 -1.79
N GLY A 488 -25.25 -5.22 -2.51
CA GLY A 488 -25.29 -4.60 -3.83
C GLY A 488 -25.37 -3.08 -3.73
N PHE A 489 -24.74 -2.41 -4.69
CA PHE A 489 -24.81 -0.96 -4.84
C PHE A 489 -25.81 -0.53 -5.91
N VAL A 490 -26.57 0.53 -5.65
CA VAL A 490 -27.46 1.16 -6.63
C VAL A 490 -26.60 1.80 -7.73
N GLY A 491 -27.04 1.66 -8.98
CA GLY A 491 -26.26 2.01 -10.16
C GLY A 491 -25.76 3.45 -10.20
N ASN A 492 -24.45 3.63 -10.26
CA ASN A 492 -23.84 4.85 -10.76
C ASN A 492 -23.55 4.69 -12.26
N THR A 493 -24.57 4.71 -13.11
CA THR A 493 -24.36 5.05 -14.52
C THR A 493 -24.07 6.56 -14.59
N PRO A 494 -23.06 7.01 -15.36
CA PRO A 494 -22.74 8.43 -15.50
C PRO A 494 -23.98 9.18 -16.01
N SER A 495 -24.53 10.03 -15.16
CA SER A 495 -25.65 10.90 -15.52
C SER A 495 -25.20 11.83 -16.65
N GLY A 496 -25.69 11.58 -17.85
CA GLY A 496 -25.82 12.62 -18.87
C GLY A 496 -26.80 13.66 -18.37
N ASP A 497 -26.32 14.89 -18.23
CA ASP A 497 -27.01 16.16 -18.00
C ASP A 497 -28.55 16.12 -17.77
N GLY A 498 -28.95 16.35 -16.52
CA GLY A 498 -29.81 17.50 -16.18
C GLY A 498 -31.28 17.58 -16.65
N SER A 499 -31.88 16.57 -17.27
CA SER A 499 -33.34 16.57 -17.52
C SER A 499 -34.04 15.47 -16.75
N ALA A 500 -34.61 15.85 -15.60
CA ALA A 500 -35.62 15.08 -14.91
C ALA A 500 -36.89 15.02 -15.77
N GLU A 501 -37.00 14.00 -16.61
CA GLU A 501 -38.29 13.59 -17.15
C GLU A 501 -38.68 12.23 -16.57
N GLN A 502 -39.78 12.27 -15.81
CA GLN A 502 -40.49 11.12 -15.31
C GLN A 502 -41.02 10.30 -16.50
N GLY A 503 -40.46 9.12 -16.72
CA GLY A 503 -40.90 8.22 -17.78
C GLY A 503 -40.31 6.82 -17.65
N HIS A 504 -41.08 5.91 -17.04
CA HIS A 504 -41.05 4.46 -17.24
C HIS A 504 -39.79 3.69 -16.77
N GLY A 505 -39.87 3.17 -15.53
CA GLY A 505 -39.46 1.81 -15.15
C GLY A 505 -38.05 1.30 -15.49
N SER A 506 -37.27 1.02 -14.43
CA SER A 506 -36.26 -0.04 -14.39
C SER A 506 -35.15 -0.03 -15.44
N HIS A 507 -34.22 0.93 -15.35
CA HIS A 507 -32.89 0.77 -15.93
C HIS A 507 -31.93 0.22 -14.87
N ASP A 508 -31.91 -1.11 -14.82
CA ASP A 508 -31.25 -1.99 -13.87
C ASP A 508 -29.73 -2.00 -14.11
N ALA A 509 -28.98 -1.24 -13.31
CA ALA A 509 -27.51 -1.23 -13.35
C ALA A 509 -26.87 -2.54 -12.83
N LEU A 510 -27.68 -3.46 -12.32
CA LEU A 510 -27.39 -4.88 -12.40
C LEU A 510 -28.17 -5.40 -13.62
N ARG A 511 -27.64 -5.26 -14.84
CA ARG A 511 -27.94 -6.30 -15.84
C ARG A 511 -27.69 -7.59 -15.10
N GLY A 512 -28.71 -8.43 -14.88
CA GLY A 512 -28.57 -9.55 -13.93
C GLY A 512 -27.40 -10.48 -14.28
N ASP A 513 -26.91 -10.41 -15.52
CA ASP A 513 -25.71 -11.09 -16.04
C ASP A 513 -24.41 -10.61 -15.34
N ASN A 514 -24.32 -9.33 -14.98
CA ASN A 514 -23.17 -8.77 -14.24
C ASN A 514 -23.14 -9.25 -12.78
N LEU A 515 -24.29 -9.55 -12.17
CA LEU A 515 -24.31 -10.05 -10.79
C LEU A 515 -23.71 -11.45 -10.70
N ALA A 516 -24.11 -12.36 -11.60
CA ALA A 516 -23.56 -13.72 -11.63
C ALA A 516 -22.05 -13.69 -11.90
N ALA A 517 -21.59 -12.86 -12.83
CA ALA A 517 -20.17 -12.67 -13.10
C ALA A 517 -19.42 -12.08 -11.89
N ALA A 518 -19.97 -11.05 -11.23
CA ALA A 518 -19.33 -10.40 -10.09
C ALA A 518 -19.21 -11.34 -8.88
N VAL A 519 -20.27 -12.10 -8.57
CA VAL A 519 -20.24 -13.08 -7.47
C VAL A 519 -19.28 -14.23 -7.79
N ARG A 520 -19.21 -14.68 -9.05
CA ARG A 520 -18.22 -15.67 -9.48
C ARG A 520 -16.80 -15.15 -9.27
N GLU A 521 -16.49 -13.93 -9.71
CA GLU A 521 -15.17 -13.33 -9.50
C GLU A 521 -14.84 -13.13 -8.02
N VAL A 522 -15.82 -12.80 -7.18
CA VAL A 522 -15.65 -12.76 -5.72
C VAL A 522 -15.28 -14.13 -5.17
N ALA A 523 -15.95 -15.20 -5.62
CA ALA A 523 -15.64 -16.56 -5.20
C ALA A 523 -14.23 -16.98 -5.64
N LEU A 524 -13.86 -16.71 -6.89
CA LEU A 524 -12.54 -17.01 -7.43
C LEU A 524 -11.43 -16.24 -6.69
N THR A 525 -11.65 -14.95 -6.42
CA THR A 525 -10.72 -14.11 -5.66
C THR A 525 -10.57 -14.61 -4.23
N ALA A 526 -11.67 -14.96 -3.56
CA ALA A 526 -11.64 -15.53 -2.22
C ALA A 526 -10.88 -16.86 -2.14
N VAL A 527 -11.04 -17.73 -3.14
CA VAL A 527 -10.28 -18.98 -3.24
C VAL A 527 -8.79 -18.72 -3.49
N ARG A 528 -8.46 -17.75 -4.35
CA ARG A 528 -7.07 -17.29 -4.60
C ARG A 528 -6.43 -16.76 -3.31
N SER A 529 -7.20 -16.06 -2.47
CA SER A 529 -6.75 -15.60 -1.14
C SER A 529 -6.64 -16.69 -0.07
N GLY A 530 -6.86 -17.96 -0.42
CA GLY A 530 -6.62 -19.11 0.46
C GLY A 530 -7.88 -19.67 1.15
N LEU A 531 -9.07 -19.14 0.87
CA LEU A 531 -10.32 -19.69 1.42
C LEU A 531 -10.70 -20.99 0.70
N ARG A 532 -10.92 -22.07 1.47
CA ARG A 532 -11.32 -23.37 0.90
C ARG A 532 -12.77 -23.39 0.42
N ASN A 533 -13.64 -22.68 1.13
CA ASN A 533 -15.04 -22.52 0.80
C ASN A 533 -15.50 -21.10 1.13
N VAL A 534 -16.50 -20.62 0.39
CA VAL A 534 -17.06 -19.28 0.57
C VAL A 534 -18.57 -19.43 0.73
N THR A 535 -19.12 -18.95 1.83
CA THR A 535 -20.56 -19.07 2.12
C THR A 535 -21.17 -17.70 2.37
N PHE A 536 -22.28 -17.41 1.69
CA PHE A 536 -23.08 -16.21 1.88
C PHE A 536 -24.50 -16.57 2.32
N ARG A 537 -24.99 -15.93 3.38
CA ARG A 537 -26.30 -16.17 3.99
C ARG A 537 -27.40 -15.36 3.31
N ASP A 538 -27.10 -14.12 2.96
CA ASP A 538 -28.04 -13.16 2.41
C ASP A 538 -27.33 -12.16 1.49
N ILE A 539 -28.15 -11.46 0.71
CA ILE A 539 -27.79 -10.29 -0.10
C ILE A 539 -28.75 -9.16 0.25
N ASP A 540 -28.22 -7.97 0.52
CA ASP A 540 -29.01 -6.77 0.87
C ASP A 540 -29.93 -6.97 2.09
N GLY A 541 -29.57 -7.91 2.99
CA GLY A 541 -30.37 -8.29 4.15
C GLY A 541 -31.49 -9.31 3.84
N ALA A 542 -31.69 -9.68 2.57
CA ALA A 542 -32.66 -10.69 2.15
C ALA A 542 -32.00 -12.08 2.00
N PRO A 543 -32.52 -13.13 2.66
CA PRO A 543 -31.95 -14.49 2.58
C PRO A 543 -32.07 -15.08 1.17
N PHE A 544 -31.19 -16.04 0.85
CA PHE A 544 -31.20 -16.77 -0.41
C PHE A 544 -32.27 -17.88 -0.44
N ASP A 545 -33.52 -17.48 -0.61
CA ASP A 545 -34.67 -18.39 -0.79
C ASP A 545 -35.11 -18.45 -2.26
N MET A 546 -36.02 -19.37 -2.60
CA MET A 546 -36.61 -19.47 -3.95
C MET A 546 -37.31 -18.18 -4.42
N ARG A 547 -37.72 -17.32 -3.49
CA ARG A 547 -38.38 -16.04 -3.78
C ARG A 547 -37.39 -14.93 -4.16
N ASN A 548 -36.11 -15.08 -3.78
CA ASN A 548 -35.09 -14.09 -4.05
C ASN A 548 -34.49 -14.35 -5.46
N PRO A 549 -34.61 -13.42 -6.42
CA PRO A 549 -34.07 -13.61 -7.77
C PRO A 549 -32.53 -13.77 -7.77
N ALA A 550 -31.82 -13.23 -6.78
CA ALA A 550 -30.38 -13.39 -6.64
C ALA A 550 -29.97 -14.85 -6.41
N THR A 551 -30.85 -15.68 -5.85
CA THR A 551 -30.63 -17.12 -5.66
C THR A 551 -30.35 -17.83 -6.99
N GLY A 552 -31.02 -17.43 -8.08
CA GLY A 552 -30.76 -17.96 -9.42
C GLY A 552 -29.36 -17.57 -9.92
N ARG A 553 -28.99 -16.30 -9.74
CA ARG A 553 -27.68 -15.77 -10.14
C ARG A 553 -26.51 -16.37 -9.35
N MET A 554 -26.70 -16.66 -8.07
CA MET A 554 -25.73 -17.41 -7.25
C MET A 554 -25.50 -18.81 -7.81
N ARG A 555 -26.55 -19.51 -8.27
CA ARG A 555 -26.43 -20.83 -8.90
C ARG A 555 -25.74 -20.77 -10.26
N GLU A 556 -26.09 -19.78 -11.09
CA GLU A 556 -25.41 -19.51 -12.37
C GLU A 556 -23.91 -19.24 -12.17
N ALA A 557 -23.56 -18.53 -11.09
CA ALA A 557 -22.17 -18.32 -10.73
C ALA A 557 -21.46 -19.64 -10.41
N GLY A 558 -22.15 -20.60 -9.76
CA GLY A 558 -21.60 -21.90 -9.32
C GLY A 558 -21.82 -22.22 -7.83
N PHE A 559 -22.55 -21.38 -7.09
CA PHE A 559 -22.87 -21.65 -5.68
C PHE A 559 -23.94 -22.72 -5.53
N THR A 560 -23.79 -23.54 -4.50
CA THR A 560 -24.72 -24.60 -4.13
C THR A 560 -25.48 -24.22 -2.85
N PRO A 561 -26.81 -24.43 -2.77
CA PRO A 561 -27.57 -24.18 -1.54
C PRO A 561 -27.15 -25.13 -0.42
N GLY A 562 -26.91 -24.58 0.77
CA GLY A 562 -26.60 -25.33 1.98
C GLY A 562 -27.34 -24.79 3.21
N PRO A 563 -27.23 -25.46 4.37
CA PRO A 563 -27.98 -25.09 5.58
C PRO A 563 -27.58 -23.73 6.17
N GLN A 564 -26.43 -23.19 5.77
CA GLN A 564 -25.91 -21.90 6.26
C GLN A 564 -26.00 -20.78 5.21
N GLY A 565 -26.63 -21.04 4.06
CA GLY A 565 -26.69 -20.13 2.91
C GLY A 565 -26.19 -20.78 1.61
N MET A 566 -25.82 -19.95 0.64
CA MET A 566 -25.21 -20.38 -0.62
C MET A 566 -23.69 -20.56 -0.43
N THR A 567 -23.17 -21.73 -0.77
CA THR A 567 -21.74 -22.08 -0.60
C THR A 567 -21.08 -22.39 -1.93
N TRP A 568 -19.89 -21.82 -2.14
CA TRP A 568 -18.96 -22.20 -3.19
C TRP A 568 -18.00 -23.27 -2.68
N TYR A 569 -17.88 -24.37 -3.41
CA TYR A 569 -16.89 -25.41 -3.18
C TYR A 569 -15.81 -25.30 -4.25
N ARG A 570 -14.54 -25.37 -3.83
CA ARG A 570 -13.40 -25.42 -4.76
C ARG A 570 -13.32 -26.76 -5.47
#